data_AF-A0A1G1F3N8-F1
#
_entry.id   AF-A0A1G1F3N8-F1
#
_cell.length_a   1.000
_cell.length_b   1.000
_cell.length_c   1.000
_cell.angle_alpha   90.00
_cell.angle_beta   90.00
_cell.angle_gamma   90.00
#
_symmetry.space_group_name_H-M   'P 1'
#
loop_
_entity.id
_entity.type
_entity.pdbx_description
1 polymer ?
#
loop_
_entity_poly.entity_id
_entity_poly.type
_entity_poly.pdbx_seq_one_letter_code
_entity_poly.pdbx_strand_id
1 'polypeptide(L)'
;MPYCPNPECPFRKRFGESAEYNPGAVTCSDCNTALVADDPLGKTVKQKKEFRMRDLYKRLLWTLALLGIWSIVRHFPLPGIDNDAMMGLGGLAEKLGVRFSLFSLGLMPYITACVIVEIAALFVQPLKQWRLRGGELGRARLTRAAIFLTVVIGIVHGRALVWQLGNMADGHILVDNGTAFKSLLVLTLVAAMFFIIWIAGQISIRGCGHGISLILLSGIVGGIPHDFVQALRLYKGALSSPQFLMPMLTLAGAIVLIVYMERSARQVPIQYADGRQAAFPIKLTTAGTQPVPWAYGLLALSFFFVPVNEAFDQVSRPVSSWIVANLHQGTVVYTAASAILIIILYVVFTALFFNPREMIDYLRERNASVVPDETGGKRDIYRGLESMAFIGGLYLVLVPLSLQAIWWLLQTDFTPVNGISLIVAVCITLDLSGEVLFRWRSDSLVRIAEFHEPWKAGLLRSLLEKEKVPCIVRGYYHRSLLYLFGPYIEMPVFVAASNENTARDVMRRYFNQE
;
A
#
# COMPACT_ATOMS: atom_id res chain seq x y z
N MET A 1 14.23 14.34 -50.19
CA MET A 1 13.92 15.59 -49.47
C MET A 1 15.25 16.19 -49.05
N PRO A 2 15.49 17.50 -49.19
CA PRO A 2 16.76 18.10 -48.77
C PRO A 2 17.01 17.97 -47.24
N TYR A 3 18.25 17.66 -46.86
CA TYR A 3 18.71 17.47 -45.48
C TYR A 3 19.72 18.54 -45.06
N CYS A 4 19.77 18.84 -43.76
CA CYS A 4 20.80 19.70 -43.19
C CYS A 4 22.11 18.91 -42.93
N PRO A 5 23.23 19.25 -43.59
CA PRO A 5 24.51 18.54 -43.41
C PRO A 5 25.28 18.97 -42.15
N ASN A 6 24.79 19.95 -41.38
CA ASN A 6 25.52 20.50 -40.25
C ASN A 6 25.42 19.58 -39.01
N PRO A 7 26.53 19.00 -38.52
CA PRO A 7 26.52 18.15 -37.32
C PRO A 7 26.18 18.92 -36.04
N GLU A 8 26.38 20.24 -36.03
CA GLU A 8 26.16 21.13 -34.89
C GLU A 8 24.73 21.69 -34.82
N CYS A 9 23.87 21.36 -35.79
CA CYS A 9 22.52 21.92 -35.91
C CYS A 9 21.67 21.71 -34.63
N PRO A 10 20.98 22.75 -34.11
CA PRO A 10 20.14 22.65 -32.90
C PRO A 10 19.07 21.57 -33.00
N PHE A 11 18.42 21.44 -34.17
CA PHE A 11 17.42 20.40 -34.44
C PHE A 11 18.02 19.00 -34.27
N ARG A 12 19.21 18.79 -34.86
CA ARG A 12 19.90 17.50 -34.81
C ARG A 12 20.38 17.14 -33.41
N LYS A 13 20.86 18.12 -32.64
CA LYS A 13 21.20 17.91 -31.21
C LYS A 13 19.98 17.52 -30.38
N ARG A 14 18.77 17.92 -30.79
CA ARG A 14 17.51 17.63 -30.08
C ARG A 14 16.90 16.28 -30.46
N PHE A 15 16.90 15.92 -31.74
CA PHE A 15 16.20 14.74 -32.25
C PHE A 15 17.13 13.57 -32.65
N GLY A 16 18.44 13.81 -32.81
CA GLY A 16 19.42 12.78 -33.14
C GLY A 16 19.47 12.40 -34.63
N GLU A 17 18.62 13.02 -35.46
CA GLU A 17 18.55 12.83 -36.91
C GLU A 17 18.53 14.17 -37.65
N SER A 18 18.83 14.13 -38.95
CA SER A 18 18.85 15.31 -39.83
C SER A 18 17.40 15.77 -40.11
N ALA A 19 17.14 17.08 -40.07
CA ALA A 19 15.82 17.63 -40.40
C ALA A 19 15.49 17.43 -41.89
N GLU A 20 14.26 16.98 -42.19
CA GLU A 20 13.72 16.86 -43.54
C GLU A 20 13.01 18.16 -43.96
N TYR A 21 13.33 18.66 -45.15
CA TYR A 21 12.73 19.87 -45.70
C TYR A 21 11.96 19.60 -46.99
N ASN A 22 11.00 20.48 -47.28
CA ASN A 22 10.23 20.45 -48.53
C ASN A 22 11.12 20.70 -49.76
N PRO A 23 10.83 20.08 -50.92
CA PRO A 23 11.55 20.32 -52.17
C PRO A 23 11.36 21.78 -52.60
N GLY A 24 12.41 22.59 -52.46
CA GLY A 24 12.40 24.04 -52.70
C GLY A 24 13.06 24.87 -51.59
N ALA A 25 13.25 24.29 -50.40
CA ALA A 25 14.04 24.92 -49.36
C ALA A 25 15.54 24.87 -49.71
N VAL A 26 16.23 26.01 -49.58
CA VAL A 26 17.66 26.14 -49.90
C VAL A 26 18.53 26.13 -48.63
N THR A 27 18.01 26.64 -47.51
CA THR A 27 18.73 26.76 -46.24
C THR A 27 17.95 26.15 -45.08
N CYS A 28 18.68 25.63 -44.08
CA CYS A 28 18.12 25.13 -42.83
C CYS A 28 17.60 26.27 -41.95
N SER A 29 16.36 26.17 -41.47
CA SER A 29 15.72 27.15 -40.58
C SER A 29 16.46 27.36 -39.24
N ASP A 30 17.13 26.33 -38.72
CA ASP A 30 17.73 26.36 -37.38
C ASP A 30 19.21 26.77 -37.34
N CYS A 31 19.96 26.48 -38.41
CA CYS A 31 21.41 26.75 -38.46
C CYS A 31 21.88 27.45 -39.73
N ASN A 32 20.95 27.84 -40.61
CA ASN A 32 21.20 28.59 -41.85
C ASN A 32 22.19 27.94 -42.83
N THR A 33 22.49 26.65 -42.66
CA THR A 33 23.39 25.90 -43.54
C THR A 33 22.65 25.47 -44.81
N ALA A 34 23.34 25.47 -45.95
CA ALA A 34 22.79 25.01 -47.23
C ALA A 34 22.39 23.53 -47.16
N LEU A 35 21.23 23.19 -47.73
CA LEU A 35 20.69 21.84 -47.68
C LEU A 35 21.26 20.96 -48.81
N VAL A 36 21.42 19.66 -48.53
CA VAL A 36 22.00 18.67 -49.46
C VAL A 36 20.96 17.60 -49.80
N ALA A 37 21.02 17.05 -51.02
CA ALA A 37 20.02 16.09 -51.52
C ALA A 37 20.02 14.74 -50.78
N ASP A 38 21.21 14.27 -50.37
CA ASP A 38 21.40 13.03 -49.61
C ASP A 38 21.89 13.35 -48.20
N ASP A 39 21.41 12.63 -47.18
CA ASP A 39 21.86 12.79 -45.78
C ASP A 39 23.28 12.22 -45.62
N PRO A 40 24.34 13.05 -45.56
CA PRO A 40 25.71 12.55 -45.57
C PRO A 40 26.13 11.95 -44.23
N LEU A 41 25.30 12.07 -43.18
CA LEU A 41 25.70 11.79 -41.81
C LEU A 41 24.80 10.77 -41.10
N GLY A 42 23.62 10.43 -41.64
CA GLY A 42 22.71 9.39 -41.14
C GLY A 42 22.32 9.51 -39.65
N LYS A 43 21.80 8.42 -39.07
CA LYS A 43 21.40 8.33 -37.65
C LYS A 43 22.57 8.07 -36.69
N THR A 44 23.61 8.90 -36.72
CA THR A 44 24.87 8.63 -35.98
C THR A 44 25.03 9.42 -34.67
N VAL A 45 24.15 10.37 -34.35
CA VAL A 45 24.29 11.16 -33.12
C VAL A 45 23.76 10.38 -31.91
N LYS A 46 24.69 9.83 -31.12
CA LYS A 46 24.41 9.37 -29.74
C LYS A 46 23.81 10.54 -28.95
N GLN A 47 22.51 10.50 -28.66
CA GLN A 47 21.88 11.45 -27.76
C GLN A 47 22.68 11.54 -26.46
N LYS A 48 23.05 12.76 -26.07
CA LYS A 48 23.82 13.03 -24.86
C LYS A 48 22.96 12.64 -23.65
N LYS A 49 23.39 11.61 -22.93
CA LYS A 49 22.77 10.94 -21.76
C LYS A 49 22.51 11.84 -20.52
N GLU A 50 22.44 13.15 -20.66
CA GLU A 50 22.42 14.12 -19.53
C GLU A 50 21.04 14.29 -18.87
N PHE A 51 19.95 13.78 -19.46
CA PHE A 51 18.60 13.91 -18.89
C PHE A 51 18.13 12.70 -18.06
N ARG A 52 18.82 11.55 -18.16
CA ARG A 52 18.39 10.26 -17.57
C ARG A 52 18.39 10.25 -16.04
N MET A 53 19.40 10.87 -15.41
CA MET A 53 19.52 10.88 -13.95
C MET A 53 18.73 12.02 -13.30
N ARG A 54 18.51 13.16 -13.97
CA ARG A 54 17.92 14.34 -13.31
C ARG A 54 16.47 14.15 -12.87
N ASP A 55 15.62 13.43 -13.62
CA ASP A 55 14.20 13.25 -13.23
C ASP A 55 14.04 12.30 -12.03
N LEU A 56 14.71 11.14 -12.06
CA LEU A 56 14.66 10.18 -10.95
C LEU A 56 15.16 10.81 -9.64
N TYR A 57 16.30 11.50 -9.68
CA TYR A 57 16.85 12.15 -8.48
C TYR A 57 15.93 13.26 -7.97
N LYS A 58 15.31 14.06 -8.86
CA LYS A 58 14.32 15.07 -8.45
C LYS A 58 13.13 14.43 -7.74
N ARG A 59 12.54 13.37 -8.30
CA ARG A 59 11.40 12.67 -7.70
C ARG A 59 11.78 12.03 -6.36
N LEU A 60 12.94 11.38 -6.29
CA LEU A 60 13.44 10.78 -5.06
C LEU A 60 13.70 11.85 -3.98
N LEU A 61 14.31 12.98 -4.36
CA LEU A 61 14.53 14.11 -3.46
C LEU A 61 13.21 14.69 -2.96
N TRP A 62 12.20 14.82 -3.82
CA TRP A 62 10.85 15.23 -3.41
C TRP A 62 10.23 14.25 -2.40
N THR A 63 10.32 12.94 -2.66
CA THR A 63 9.85 11.92 -1.72
C THR A 63 10.58 12.01 -0.39
N LEU A 64 11.92 12.06 -0.40
CA LEU A 64 12.73 12.13 0.81
C LEU A 64 12.52 13.43 1.60
N ALA A 65 12.39 14.57 0.92
CA ALA A 65 12.12 15.86 1.56
C ALA A 65 10.76 15.86 2.27
N LEU A 66 9.71 15.36 1.61
CA LEU A 66 8.37 15.28 2.22
C LEU A 66 8.31 14.24 3.36
N LEU A 67 9.02 13.12 3.23
CA LEU A 67 9.16 12.15 4.33
C LEU A 67 10.00 12.71 5.49
N GLY A 68 11.00 13.54 5.21
CA GLY A 68 11.79 14.26 6.21
C GLY A 68 10.93 15.28 6.96
N ILE A 69 10.11 16.05 6.24
CA ILE A 69 9.11 16.94 6.86
C ILE A 69 8.16 16.14 7.75
N TRP A 70 7.61 15.03 7.25
CA TRP A 70 6.77 14.13 8.07
C TRP A 70 7.50 13.62 9.32
N SER A 71 8.77 13.23 9.19
CA SER A 71 9.60 12.76 10.30
C SER A 71 9.80 13.82 11.37
N ILE A 72 9.93 15.10 11.01
CA ILE A 72 10.00 16.20 11.99
C ILE A 72 8.62 16.45 12.59
N VAL A 73 7.61 16.56 11.73
CA VAL A 73 6.25 16.97 12.07
C VAL A 73 5.58 16.01 13.06
N ARG A 74 5.83 14.69 12.95
CA ARG A 74 5.28 13.69 13.89
C ARG A 74 5.78 13.84 15.33
N HIS A 75 6.85 14.60 15.57
CA HIS A 75 7.38 14.85 16.92
C HIS A 75 6.79 16.11 17.57
N PHE A 76 5.95 16.89 16.86
CA PHE A 76 5.30 18.03 17.48
C PHE A 76 4.34 17.57 18.60
N PRO A 77 4.53 18.04 19.84
CA PRO A 77 3.69 17.66 20.96
C PRO A 77 2.27 18.19 20.75
N LEU A 78 1.29 17.46 21.28
CA LEU A 78 -0.09 17.95 21.32
C LEU A 78 -0.16 19.17 22.26
N PRO A 79 -0.72 20.31 21.82
CA PRO A 79 -0.80 21.50 22.67
C PRO A 79 -1.64 21.25 23.93
N GLY A 80 -1.22 21.84 25.04
CA GLY A 80 -1.90 21.76 26.35
C GLY A 80 -1.87 20.40 27.03
N ILE A 81 -0.87 19.58 26.70
CA ILE A 81 -0.44 18.46 27.55
C ILE A 81 0.62 18.95 28.54
N ASP A 82 0.41 18.69 29.82
CA ASP A 82 1.41 18.88 30.87
C ASP A 82 2.39 17.70 30.87
N ASN A 83 3.66 17.98 30.57
CA ASN A 83 4.72 16.96 30.51
C ASN A 83 5.12 16.48 31.92
N ASP A 84 4.95 17.30 32.96
CA ASP A 84 5.33 16.95 34.33
C ASP A 84 4.32 15.99 34.94
N ALA A 85 3.03 16.21 34.68
CA ALA A 85 1.95 15.27 35.03
C ALA A 85 2.10 13.92 34.30
N MET A 86 2.61 13.92 33.07
CA MET A 86 2.92 12.67 32.34
C MET A 86 4.09 11.89 32.95
N MET A 87 5.09 12.57 33.51
CA MET A 87 6.20 11.90 34.22
C MET A 87 5.74 11.30 35.57
N GLY A 88 4.78 11.95 36.24
CA GLY A 88 4.19 11.50 37.51
C GLY A 88 3.37 10.20 37.45
N LEU A 89 2.90 9.78 36.26
CA LEU A 89 2.22 8.49 36.01
C LEU A 89 3.15 7.25 36.11
N GLY A 90 4.25 7.39 36.85
CA GLY A 90 5.06 6.28 37.33
C GLY A 90 5.82 5.57 36.22
N GLY A 91 6.62 6.29 35.43
CA GLY A 91 7.57 5.69 34.48
C GLY A 91 6.95 4.77 33.42
N LEU A 92 5.63 4.58 33.37
CA LEU A 92 4.94 3.71 32.41
C LEU A 92 4.82 4.43 31.06
N ALA A 93 4.48 5.73 31.07
CA ALA A 93 4.51 6.57 29.87
C ALA A 93 5.93 6.71 29.30
N GLU A 94 6.94 6.73 30.18
CA GLU A 94 8.36 6.76 29.81
C GLU A 94 8.89 5.40 29.33
N LYS A 95 8.51 4.29 30.00
CA LYS A 95 8.82 2.90 29.59
C LYS A 95 8.13 2.49 28.30
N LEU A 96 6.94 3.02 28.03
CA LEU A 96 6.20 2.79 26.78
C LEU A 96 6.54 3.83 25.70
N GLY A 97 7.31 4.88 26.03
CA GLY A 97 7.72 5.93 25.09
C GLY A 97 6.54 6.69 24.44
N VAL A 98 5.36 6.68 25.06
CA VAL A 98 4.12 7.20 24.44
C VAL A 98 4.11 8.71 24.54
N ARG A 99 4.67 9.39 23.55
CA ARG A 99 4.52 10.84 23.39
C ARG A 99 3.26 11.11 22.57
N PHE A 100 2.27 11.76 23.18
CA PHE A 100 1.10 12.24 22.45
C PHE A 100 1.51 13.41 21.55
N SER A 101 1.50 13.14 20.25
CA SER A 101 1.80 14.14 19.23
C SER A 101 0.54 14.78 18.67
N LEU A 102 0.70 15.89 17.98
CA LEU A 102 -0.34 16.50 17.15
C LEU A 102 -0.93 15.53 16.10
N PHE A 103 -0.20 14.46 15.78
CA PHE A 103 -0.55 13.45 14.78
C PHE A 103 -0.95 12.11 15.41
N SER A 104 -1.38 12.11 16.67
CA SER A 104 -1.77 10.89 17.40
C SER A 104 -2.91 10.10 16.75
N LEU A 105 -3.82 10.76 16.01
CA LEU A 105 -4.83 10.07 15.20
C LEU A 105 -4.21 9.26 14.02
N GLY A 106 -3.07 9.69 13.53
CA GLY A 106 -2.40 9.14 12.35
C GLY A 106 -3.30 9.14 11.10
N LEU A 107 -3.10 8.15 10.24
CA LEU A 107 -3.91 7.91 9.04
C LEU A 107 -5.09 6.95 9.31
N MET A 108 -5.24 6.46 10.54
CA MET A 108 -6.18 5.39 10.86
C MET A 108 -7.64 5.75 10.55
N PRO A 109 -8.17 6.94 10.93
CA PRO A 109 -9.55 7.30 10.61
C PRO A 109 -9.85 7.33 9.11
N TYR A 110 -8.88 7.78 8.31
CA TYR A 110 -8.97 7.79 6.85
C TYR A 110 -8.97 6.37 6.26
N ILE A 111 -8.05 5.54 6.72
CA ILE A 111 -7.96 4.12 6.31
C ILE A 111 -9.27 3.40 6.63
N THR A 112 -9.80 3.58 7.84
CA THR A 112 -11.07 3.00 8.28
C THR A 112 -12.25 3.52 7.42
N ALA A 113 -12.31 4.82 7.14
CA ALA A 113 -13.37 5.39 6.31
C ALA A 113 -13.39 4.81 4.88
N CYS A 114 -12.22 4.70 4.23
CA CYS A 114 -12.10 4.08 2.91
C CYS A 114 -12.62 2.63 2.92
N VAL A 115 -12.25 1.86 3.95
CA VAL A 115 -12.68 0.46 4.10
C VAL A 115 -14.19 0.36 4.31
N ILE A 116 -14.77 1.20 5.18
CA ILE A 116 -16.21 1.19 5.43
C ILE A 116 -16.99 1.53 4.16
N VAL A 117 -16.60 2.58 3.43
CA VAL A 117 -17.27 2.96 2.17
C VAL A 117 -17.14 1.86 1.13
N GLU A 118 -15.98 1.19 1.07
CA GLU A 118 -15.75 0.11 0.11
C GLU A 118 -16.60 -1.13 0.41
N ILE A 119 -16.73 -1.52 1.68
CA ILE A 119 -17.62 -2.60 2.11
C ILE A 119 -19.08 -2.18 1.86
N ALA A 120 -19.46 -0.96 2.22
CA ALA A 120 -20.80 -0.44 1.95
C ALA A 120 -21.12 -0.46 0.44
N ALA A 121 -20.14 -0.22 -0.44
CA ALA A 121 -20.31 -0.30 -1.88
C ALA A 121 -20.59 -1.72 -2.41
N LEU A 122 -20.39 -2.78 -1.61
CA LEU A 122 -20.80 -4.13 -1.99
C LEU A 122 -22.29 -4.39 -1.75
N PHE A 123 -22.84 -3.81 -0.68
CA PHE A 123 -24.21 -4.07 -0.21
C PHE A 123 -25.21 -2.97 -0.61
N VAL A 124 -24.75 -1.72 -0.72
CA VAL A 124 -25.59 -0.55 -0.98
C VAL A 124 -25.62 -0.25 -2.48
N GLN A 125 -26.80 -0.38 -3.09
CA GLN A 125 -27.03 -0.23 -4.55
C GLN A 125 -26.43 1.05 -5.17
N PRO A 126 -26.64 2.28 -4.65
CA PRO A 126 -26.08 3.47 -5.27
C PRO A 126 -24.53 3.49 -5.26
N LEU A 127 -23.91 3.05 -4.17
CA LEU A 127 -22.45 2.98 -4.08
C LEU A 127 -21.89 1.87 -4.99
N LYS A 128 -22.61 0.74 -5.10
CA LYS A 128 -22.27 -0.36 -6.02
C LYS A 128 -22.25 0.11 -7.48
N GLN A 129 -23.22 0.93 -7.88
CA GLN A 129 -23.26 1.51 -9.22
C GLN A 129 -22.08 2.45 -9.46
N TRP A 130 -21.73 3.31 -8.50
CA TRP A 130 -20.55 4.17 -8.62
C TRP A 130 -19.25 3.35 -8.73
N ARG A 131 -19.15 2.23 -8.00
CA ARG A 131 -18.02 1.31 -8.03
C ARG A 131 -17.88 0.58 -9.37
N LEU A 132 -18.95 -0.01 -9.89
CA LEU A 132 -18.89 -0.91 -11.05
C LEU A 132 -19.09 -0.20 -12.40
N ARG A 133 -19.98 0.80 -12.46
CA ARG A 133 -20.43 1.43 -13.71
C ARG A 133 -20.09 2.91 -13.83
N GLY A 134 -19.66 3.54 -12.74
CA GLY A 134 -19.46 4.99 -12.69
C GLY A 134 -18.18 5.50 -13.34
N GLY A 135 -17.26 4.63 -13.77
CA GLY A 135 -15.95 5.03 -14.29
C GLY A 135 -15.22 5.97 -13.30
N GLU A 136 -14.44 6.91 -13.83
CA GLU A 136 -13.71 7.89 -13.01
C GLU A 136 -14.64 8.77 -12.16
N LEU A 137 -15.79 9.21 -12.70
CA LEU A 137 -16.75 10.03 -11.99
C LEU A 137 -17.36 9.31 -10.77
N GLY A 138 -17.65 8.02 -10.90
CA GLY A 138 -18.11 7.17 -9.80
C GLY A 138 -17.05 7.01 -8.71
N ARG A 139 -15.79 6.81 -9.09
CA ARG A 139 -14.66 6.74 -8.15
C ARG A 139 -14.42 8.06 -7.43
N ALA A 140 -14.57 9.19 -8.12
CA ALA A 140 -14.51 10.50 -7.50
C ALA A 140 -15.63 10.71 -6.46
N ARG A 141 -16.85 10.22 -6.73
CA ARG A 141 -17.96 10.25 -5.74
C ARG A 141 -17.68 9.37 -4.52
N LEU A 142 -17.18 8.15 -4.72
CA LEU A 142 -16.77 7.27 -3.61
C LEU A 142 -15.67 7.93 -2.76
N THR A 143 -14.70 8.57 -3.41
CA THR A 143 -13.62 9.29 -2.73
C THR A 143 -14.15 10.42 -1.87
N ARG A 144 -15.09 11.23 -2.39
CA ARG A 144 -15.76 12.29 -1.60
C ARG A 144 -16.52 11.72 -0.40
N ALA A 145 -17.23 10.60 -0.58
CA ALA A 145 -17.92 9.93 0.52
C ALA A 145 -16.94 9.43 1.59
N ALA A 146 -15.81 8.84 1.20
CA ALA A 146 -14.76 8.42 2.13
C ALA A 146 -14.12 9.59 2.88
N ILE A 147 -13.87 10.73 2.21
CA ILE A 147 -13.37 11.94 2.85
C ILE A 147 -14.37 12.49 3.86
N PHE A 148 -15.67 12.56 3.51
CA PHE A 148 -16.70 13.01 4.44
C PHE A 148 -16.80 12.09 5.67
N LEU A 149 -16.79 10.78 5.46
CA LEU A 149 -16.78 9.81 6.55
C LEU A 149 -15.50 9.90 7.40
N THR A 150 -14.35 10.21 6.79
CA THR A 150 -13.08 10.43 7.49
C THR A 150 -13.19 11.58 8.49
N VAL A 151 -13.89 12.68 8.15
CA VAL A 151 -14.12 13.78 9.09
C VAL A 151 -14.90 13.29 10.31
N VAL A 152 -16.01 12.57 10.08
CA VAL A 152 -16.87 12.05 11.16
C VAL A 152 -16.11 11.09 12.07
N ILE A 153 -15.43 10.10 11.50
CA ILE A 153 -14.64 9.13 12.27
C ILE A 153 -13.46 9.83 12.98
N GLY A 154 -12.81 10.78 12.33
CA GLY A 154 -11.73 11.58 12.92
C GLY A 154 -12.21 12.37 14.15
N ILE A 155 -13.40 12.97 14.09
CA ILE A 155 -14.00 13.66 15.25
C ILE A 155 -14.30 12.65 16.37
N VAL A 156 -14.88 11.49 16.05
CA VAL A 156 -15.22 10.46 17.06
C VAL A 156 -13.97 9.91 17.73
N HIS A 157 -12.95 9.50 16.95
CA HIS A 157 -11.68 9.00 17.49
C HIS A 157 -10.92 10.10 18.23
N GLY A 158 -10.90 11.33 17.71
CA GLY A 158 -10.26 12.47 18.36
C GLY A 158 -10.92 12.77 19.70
N ARG A 159 -12.26 12.76 19.75
CA ARG A 159 -13.02 12.95 20.98
C ARG A 159 -12.73 11.86 21.99
N ALA A 160 -12.73 10.59 21.57
CA ALA A 160 -12.40 9.47 22.43
C ALA A 160 -11.00 9.62 23.05
N LEU A 161 -10.00 9.94 22.23
CA LEU A 161 -8.62 10.17 22.68
C LEU A 161 -8.53 11.35 23.67
N VAL A 162 -9.09 12.51 23.32
CA VAL A 162 -9.00 13.72 24.16
C VAL A 162 -9.74 13.56 25.48
N TRP A 163 -10.90 12.90 25.50
CA TRP A 163 -11.61 12.61 26.75
C TRP A 163 -10.89 11.57 27.60
N GLN A 164 -10.28 10.56 26.98
CA GLN A 164 -9.46 9.59 27.69
C GLN A 164 -8.27 10.28 28.36
N LEU A 165 -7.57 11.16 27.63
CA LEU A 165 -6.47 11.97 28.18
C LEU A 165 -6.93 12.85 29.35
N GLY A 166 -8.07 13.51 29.22
CA GLY A 166 -8.62 14.37 30.28
C GLY A 166 -9.15 13.62 31.51
N ASN A 167 -9.24 12.28 31.46
CA ASN A 167 -9.62 11.43 32.59
C ASN A 167 -8.42 10.69 33.20
N MET A 168 -7.25 10.76 32.58
CA MET A 168 -6.03 10.16 33.09
C MET A 168 -5.34 11.11 34.09
N ALA A 169 -4.55 10.55 35.02
CA ALA A 169 -3.87 11.29 36.10
C ALA A 169 -4.80 12.27 36.84
N ASP A 170 -6.01 11.82 37.20
CA ASP A 170 -7.05 12.63 37.87
C ASP A 170 -7.41 13.93 37.12
N GLY A 171 -7.17 13.97 35.81
CA GLY A 171 -7.45 15.11 34.95
C GLY A 171 -6.34 16.15 34.82
N HIS A 172 -5.15 15.89 35.39
CA HIS A 172 -4.01 16.80 35.36
C HIS A 172 -3.14 16.70 34.10
N ILE A 173 -3.42 15.77 33.18
CA ILE A 173 -2.66 15.70 31.91
C ILE A 173 -2.95 16.91 31.02
N LEU A 174 -4.19 17.40 31.01
CA LEU A 174 -4.58 18.55 30.21
C LEU A 174 -4.44 19.82 31.05
N VAL A 175 -3.75 20.83 30.51
CA VAL A 175 -3.58 22.14 31.16
C VAL A 175 -4.94 22.79 31.47
N ASP A 176 -5.92 22.60 30.60
CA ASP A 176 -7.32 22.97 30.83
C ASP A 176 -8.21 21.77 30.50
N ASN A 177 -8.93 21.25 31.49
CA ASN A 177 -9.83 20.10 31.31
C ASN A 177 -11.24 20.52 30.80
N GLY A 178 -11.43 21.80 30.46
CA GLY A 178 -12.67 22.38 29.93
C GLY A 178 -13.12 21.77 28.59
N THR A 179 -14.43 21.67 28.40
CA THR A 179 -15.06 21.11 27.18
C THR A 179 -14.73 21.92 25.92
N ALA A 180 -14.54 23.23 26.06
CA ALA A 180 -14.12 24.11 24.97
C ALA A 180 -12.69 23.78 24.50
N PHE A 181 -11.73 23.65 25.44
CA PHE A 181 -10.35 23.28 25.12
C PHE A 181 -10.27 21.89 24.48
N LYS A 182 -10.99 20.91 25.05
CA LYS A 182 -11.09 19.56 24.46
C LYS A 182 -11.63 19.59 23.04
N SER A 183 -12.68 20.37 22.76
CA SER A 183 -13.25 20.47 21.42
C SER A 183 -12.27 21.09 20.41
N LEU A 184 -11.51 22.10 20.84
CA LEU A 184 -10.44 22.69 20.03
C LEU A 184 -9.33 21.68 19.72
N LEU A 185 -8.94 20.86 20.71
CA LEU A 185 -7.96 19.78 20.49
C LEU A 185 -8.45 18.76 19.48
N VAL A 186 -9.72 18.36 19.54
CA VAL A 186 -10.31 17.45 18.55
C VAL A 186 -10.23 18.03 17.14
N LEU A 187 -10.60 19.31 16.96
CA LEU A 187 -10.49 19.97 15.66
C LEU A 187 -9.04 20.05 15.17
N THR A 188 -8.10 20.33 16.07
CA THR A 188 -6.67 20.42 15.75
C THR A 188 -6.12 19.06 15.31
N LEU A 189 -6.49 17.98 16.00
CA LEU A 189 -6.14 16.60 15.66
C LEU A 189 -6.71 16.20 14.28
N VAL A 190 -7.96 16.56 13.98
CA VAL A 190 -8.58 16.29 12.67
C VAL A 190 -7.88 17.09 11.56
N ALA A 191 -7.56 18.36 11.80
CA ALA A 191 -6.83 19.20 10.84
C ALA A 191 -5.43 18.62 10.56
N ALA A 192 -4.73 18.16 11.61
CA ALA A 192 -3.43 17.51 11.50
C ALA A 192 -3.50 16.22 10.65
N MET A 193 -4.53 15.40 10.82
CA MET A 193 -4.74 14.23 9.96
C MET A 193 -4.87 14.61 8.49
N PHE A 194 -5.67 15.63 8.14
CA PHE A 194 -5.80 16.09 6.76
C PHE A 194 -4.50 16.65 6.19
N PHE A 195 -3.68 17.28 7.02
CA PHE A 195 -2.34 17.72 6.63
C PHE A 195 -1.45 16.54 6.22
N ILE A 196 -1.48 15.41 6.95
CA ILE A 196 -0.75 14.19 6.56
C ILE A 196 -1.27 13.67 5.22
N ILE A 197 -2.59 13.58 5.04
CA ILE A 197 -3.21 13.10 3.79
C ILE A 197 -2.77 13.98 2.62
N TRP A 198 -2.69 15.29 2.82
CA TRP A 198 -2.19 16.22 1.81
C TRP A 198 -0.71 15.98 1.46
N ILE A 199 0.17 15.80 2.45
CA ILE A 199 1.58 15.43 2.23
C ILE A 199 1.66 14.13 1.41
N ALA A 200 0.84 13.13 1.77
CA ALA A 200 0.77 11.86 1.05
C ALA A 200 0.37 12.06 -0.43
N GLY A 201 -0.58 12.96 -0.70
CA GLY A 201 -0.96 13.36 -2.05
C GLY A 201 0.21 13.96 -2.83
N GLN A 202 0.97 14.88 -2.21
CA GLN A 202 2.14 15.50 -2.85
C GLN A 202 3.23 14.48 -3.20
N ILE A 203 3.50 13.52 -2.32
CA ILE A 203 4.45 12.42 -2.61
C ILE A 203 3.95 11.59 -3.79
N SER A 204 2.65 11.31 -3.88
CA SER A 204 2.10 10.46 -4.95
C SER A 204 2.22 11.11 -6.34
N ILE A 205 2.04 12.43 -6.40
CA ILE A 205 2.08 13.24 -7.64
C ILE A 205 3.53 13.49 -8.09
N ARG A 206 4.39 13.99 -7.20
CA ARG A 206 5.73 14.47 -7.54
C ARG A 206 6.85 13.47 -7.24
N GLY A 207 6.60 12.53 -6.33
CA GLY A 207 7.58 11.56 -5.85
C GLY A 207 7.55 10.22 -6.59
N CYS A 208 8.32 9.27 -6.05
CA CYS A 208 8.27 7.83 -6.37
C CYS A 208 7.41 7.08 -5.34
N GLY A 209 6.76 5.99 -5.74
CA GLY A 209 5.90 5.19 -4.86
C GLY A 209 4.57 5.87 -4.50
N HIS A 210 3.69 5.15 -3.79
CA HIS A 210 2.43 5.73 -3.34
C HIS A 210 2.60 6.44 -1.99
N GLY A 211 2.17 7.69 -1.86
CA GLY A 211 2.51 8.53 -0.72
C GLY A 211 1.92 8.07 0.61
N ILE A 212 0.67 7.59 0.61
CA ILE A 212 0.03 7.05 1.83
C ILE A 212 0.84 5.83 2.33
N SER A 213 1.24 4.96 1.41
CA SER A 213 2.08 3.80 1.69
C SER A 213 3.43 4.21 2.27
N LEU A 214 4.09 5.21 1.68
CA LEU A 214 5.40 5.65 2.17
C LEU A 214 5.32 6.31 3.54
N ILE A 215 4.22 7.00 3.87
CA ILE A 215 3.99 7.51 5.22
C ILE A 215 3.81 6.35 6.20
N LEU A 216 3.01 5.33 5.86
CA LEU A 216 2.88 4.12 6.69
C LEU A 216 4.23 3.41 6.89
N LEU A 217 4.99 3.22 5.81
CA LEU A 217 6.33 2.62 5.85
C LEU A 217 7.26 3.42 6.77
N SER A 218 7.29 4.75 6.64
CA SER A 218 8.12 5.60 7.50
C SER A 218 7.70 5.55 8.98
N GLY A 219 6.41 5.34 9.25
CA GLY A 219 5.89 5.13 10.61
C GLY A 219 6.47 3.86 11.22
N ILE A 220 6.40 2.75 10.49
CA ILE A 220 6.89 1.43 10.91
C ILE A 220 8.42 1.44 11.04
N VAL A 221 9.12 1.89 10.00
CA VAL A 221 10.59 1.90 9.96
C VAL A 221 11.18 2.89 10.97
N GLY A 222 10.46 3.96 11.31
CA GLY A 222 10.93 4.96 12.28
C GLY A 222 11.07 4.42 13.72
N GLY A 223 10.32 3.38 14.10
CA GLY A 223 10.45 2.76 15.43
C GLY A 223 11.63 1.79 15.55
N ILE A 224 11.97 1.12 14.44
CA ILE A 224 12.96 0.03 14.41
C ILE A 224 14.33 0.43 15.02
N PRO A 225 14.94 1.60 14.71
CA PRO A 225 16.23 1.96 15.29
C PRO A 225 16.20 2.12 16.82
N HIS A 226 15.14 2.76 17.34
CA HIS A 226 14.96 2.92 18.78
C HIS A 226 14.86 1.55 19.46
N ASP A 227 14.00 0.70 18.90
CA ASP A 227 13.76 -0.63 19.45
C ASP A 227 15.04 -1.47 19.39
N PHE A 228 15.77 -1.42 18.28
CA PHE A 228 17.05 -2.12 18.14
C PHE A 228 18.08 -1.68 19.20
N VAL A 229 18.21 -0.37 19.47
CA VAL A 229 19.10 0.15 20.51
C VAL A 229 18.64 -0.29 21.90
N GLN A 230 17.33 -0.29 22.16
CA GLN A 230 16.76 -0.77 23.42
C GLN A 230 17.05 -2.26 23.63
N ALA A 231 16.91 -3.07 22.58
CA ALA A 231 17.28 -4.48 22.59
C ALA A 231 18.77 -4.66 22.95
N LEU A 232 19.68 -3.94 22.27
CA LEU A 232 21.11 -4.02 22.56
C LEU A 232 21.46 -3.68 24.01
N ARG A 233 20.78 -2.69 24.60
CA ARG A 233 20.94 -2.30 26.01
C ARG A 233 20.43 -3.37 26.97
N LEU A 234 19.24 -3.92 26.71
CA LEU A 234 18.65 -5.01 27.50
C LEU A 234 19.57 -6.23 27.56
N TYR A 235 20.19 -6.58 26.43
CA TYR A 235 21.09 -7.73 26.33
C TYR A 235 22.56 -7.41 26.65
N LYS A 236 22.86 -6.22 27.23
CA LYS A 236 24.21 -5.78 27.63
C LYS A 236 25.30 -6.00 26.55
N GLY A 237 24.93 -5.89 25.27
CA GLY A 237 25.87 -6.14 24.15
C GLY A 237 26.27 -7.60 23.92
N ALA A 238 25.64 -8.57 24.58
CA ALA A 238 25.84 -10.00 24.32
C ALA A 238 25.14 -10.41 23.00
N LEU A 239 25.71 -9.99 21.87
CA LEU A 239 25.24 -10.29 20.51
C LEU A 239 25.16 -11.80 20.23
N SER A 240 25.96 -12.60 20.94
CA SER A 240 25.95 -14.06 20.87
C SER A 240 24.91 -14.73 21.78
N SER A 241 24.18 -13.97 22.60
CA SER A 241 23.14 -14.55 23.44
C SER A 241 22.05 -15.15 22.55
N PRO A 242 21.63 -16.41 22.78
CA PRO A 242 20.50 -17.01 22.08
C PRO A 242 19.23 -16.15 22.14
N GLN A 243 19.07 -15.36 23.20
CA GLN A 243 17.94 -14.45 23.41
C GLN A 243 17.93 -13.25 22.44
N PHE A 244 19.10 -12.84 21.92
CA PHE A 244 19.20 -11.80 20.90
C PHE A 244 19.23 -12.38 19.48
N LEU A 245 19.93 -13.50 19.28
CA LEU A 245 20.13 -14.08 17.96
C LEU A 245 18.86 -14.74 17.40
N MET A 246 18.08 -15.45 18.24
CA MET A 246 16.87 -16.17 17.78
C MET A 246 15.79 -15.23 17.22
N PRO A 247 15.42 -14.11 17.88
CA PRO A 247 14.46 -13.16 17.31
C PRO A 247 14.94 -12.54 16.00
N MET A 248 16.24 -12.22 15.91
CA MET A 248 16.81 -11.62 14.70
C MET A 248 16.81 -12.60 13.53
N LEU A 249 17.13 -13.87 13.78
CA LEU A 249 17.09 -14.93 12.79
C LEU A 249 15.66 -15.19 12.31
N THR A 250 14.68 -15.22 13.20
CA THR A 250 13.28 -15.41 12.79
C THR A 250 12.71 -14.17 12.11
N LEU A 251 13.10 -12.95 12.51
CA LEU A 251 12.75 -11.74 11.76
C LEU A 251 13.28 -11.81 10.32
N ALA A 252 14.55 -12.20 10.14
CA ALA A 252 15.14 -12.39 8.83
C ALA A 252 14.44 -13.50 8.02
N GLY A 253 14.17 -14.64 8.66
CA GLY A 253 13.43 -15.75 8.06
C GLY A 253 12.00 -15.37 7.65
N ALA A 254 11.30 -14.59 8.49
CA ALA A 254 9.99 -14.04 8.20
C ALA A 254 10.05 -13.08 7.01
N ILE A 255 11.05 -12.19 6.92
CA ILE A 255 11.22 -11.32 5.75
C ILE A 255 11.42 -12.14 4.47
N VAL A 256 12.28 -13.16 4.49
CA VAL A 256 12.50 -14.03 3.31
C VAL A 256 11.21 -14.75 2.92
N LEU A 257 10.49 -15.30 3.90
CA LEU A 257 9.20 -15.96 3.69
C LEU A 257 8.17 -15.00 3.09
N ILE A 258 8.05 -13.78 3.63
CA ILE A 258 7.14 -12.74 3.12
C ILE A 258 7.50 -12.40 1.67
N VAL A 259 8.78 -12.13 1.36
CA VAL A 259 9.20 -11.82 -0.01
C VAL A 259 8.88 -12.97 -0.96
N TYR A 260 9.10 -14.22 -0.55
CA TYR A 260 8.77 -15.40 -1.34
C TYR A 260 7.26 -15.53 -1.58
N MET A 261 6.45 -15.39 -0.52
CA MET A 261 4.99 -15.50 -0.59
C MET A 261 4.37 -14.37 -1.43
N GLU A 262 4.82 -13.12 -1.27
CA GLU A 262 4.30 -11.96 -2.01
C GLU A 262 4.68 -11.99 -3.49
N ARG A 263 5.84 -12.56 -3.84
CA ARG A 263 6.23 -12.77 -5.24
C ARG A 263 5.55 -13.98 -5.88
N SER A 264 4.98 -14.87 -5.07
CA SER A 264 4.29 -16.05 -5.56
C SER A 264 2.92 -15.68 -6.14
N ALA A 265 2.64 -16.20 -7.34
CA ALA A 265 1.34 -16.10 -7.98
C ALA A 265 1.04 -17.39 -8.73
N ARG A 266 -0.21 -17.87 -8.66
CA ARG A 266 -0.70 -18.96 -9.48
C ARG A 266 -0.99 -18.41 -10.88
N GLN A 267 -0.25 -18.89 -11.86
CA GLN A 267 -0.42 -18.54 -13.26
C GLN A 267 -1.48 -19.45 -13.88
N VAL A 268 -2.67 -18.91 -14.18
CA VAL A 268 -3.73 -19.67 -14.86
C VAL A 268 -3.57 -19.49 -16.36
N PRO A 269 -3.35 -20.56 -17.15
CA PRO A 269 -3.16 -20.44 -18.59
C PRO A 269 -4.45 -19.99 -19.28
N ILE A 270 -4.35 -18.95 -20.10
CA ILE A 270 -5.43 -18.42 -20.93
C ILE A 270 -5.01 -18.47 -22.41
N GLN A 271 -5.97 -18.64 -23.30
CA GLN A 271 -5.76 -18.64 -24.74
C GLN A 271 -6.70 -17.64 -25.40
N TYR A 272 -6.13 -16.79 -26.25
CA TYR A 272 -6.90 -15.87 -27.08
C TYR A 272 -7.40 -16.57 -28.34
N ALA A 273 -8.48 -16.06 -28.94
CA ALA A 273 -9.03 -16.56 -30.21
C ALA A 273 -7.97 -16.60 -31.33
N ASP A 274 -6.98 -15.71 -31.29
CA ASP A 274 -5.84 -15.67 -32.21
C ASP A 274 -4.81 -16.81 -31.98
N GLY A 275 -5.12 -17.78 -31.13
CA GLY A 275 -4.28 -18.94 -30.81
C GLY A 275 -3.16 -18.69 -29.79
N ARG A 276 -2.92 -17.42 -29.41
CA ARG A 276 -1.85 -17.03 -28.48
C ARG A 276 -2.21 -17.39 -27.04
N GLN A 277 -1.28 -18.03 -26.34
CA GLN A 277 -1.43 -18.35 -24.91
C GLN A 277 -0.85 -17.24 -24.02
N ALA A 278 -1.50 -16.86 -22.93
CA ALA A 278 -0.94 -15.99 -21.91
C ALA A 278 -1.22 -16.60 -20.53
N ALA A 279 -0.69 -15.98 -19.48
CA ALA A 279 -0.92 -16.45 -18.13
C ALA A 279 -1.65 -15.38 -17.32
N PHE A 280 -2.73 -15.75 -16.66
CA PHE A 280 -3.51 -14.90 -15.79
C PHE A 280 -3.00 -15.07 -14.34
N PRO A 281 -2.34 -14.07 -13.74
CA PRO A 281 -1.76 -14.21 -12.41
C PRO A 281 -2.81 -14.02 -11.30
N ILE A 282 -3.06 -15.07 -10.53
CA ILE A 282 -3.80 -15.01 -9.26
C ILE A 282 -2.77 -14.94 -8.14
N LYS A 283 -2.69 -13.80 -7.46
CA LYS A 283 -1.80 -13.61 -6.31
C LYS A 283 -2.27 -14.40 -5.10
N LEU A 284 -1.34 -14.67 -4.18
CA LEU A 284 -1.68 -15.28 -2.89
C LEU A 284 -2.52 -14.33 -2.03
N THR A 285 -2.15 -13.04 -1.97
CA THR A 285 -2.82 -12.01 -1.18
C THR A 285 -4.03 -11.40 -1.92
N THR A 286 -5.03 -12.20 -2.27
CA THR A 286 -6.25 -11.73 -2.94
C THR A 286 -7.06 -10.80 -2.03
N ALA A 287 -7.40 -11.24 -0.81
CA ALA A 287 -8.17 -10.42 0.14
C ALA A 287 -7.35 -9.35 0.87
N GLY A 288 -6.02 -9.34 0.71
CA GLY A 288 -5.13 -8.41 1.39
C GLY A 288 -5.01 -8.66 2.90
N THR A 289 -4.43 -7.73 3.66
CA THR A 289 -4.22 -7.89 5.13
C THR A 289 -5.41 -7.43 5.98
N GLN A 290 -6.46 -6.88 5.36
CA GLN A 290 -7.61 -6.28 6.04
C GLN A 290 -8.41 -7.25 6.93
N PRO A 291 -8.56 -8.54 6.60
CA PRO A 291 -9.18 -9.51 7.51
C PRO A 291 -8.55 -9.53 8.92
N VAL A 292 -7.26 -9.19 9.04
CA VAL A 292 -6.55 -9.26 10.32
C VAL A 292 -6.98 -8.17 11.31
N PRO A 293 -6.96 -6.86 10.99
CA PRO A 293 -7.56 -5.83 11.84
C PRO A 293 -9.02 -6.08 12.19
N TRP A 294 -9.81 -6.61 11.26
CA TRP A 294 -11.22 -6.95 11.51
C TRP A 294 -11.38 -8.09 12.51
N ALA A 295 -10.54 -9.13 12.43
CA ALA A 295 -10.53 -10.20 13.42
C ALA A 295 -10.23 -9.67 14.82
N TYR A 296 -9.19 -8.85 14.96
CA TYR A 296 -8.85 -8.24 16.25
C TYR A 296 -9.93 -7.27 16.75
N GLY A 297 -10.54 -6.49 15.85
CA GLY A 297 -11.63 -5.58 16.19
C GLY A 297 -12.88 -6.30 16.67
N LEU A 298 -13.25 -7.42 16.05
CA LEU A 298 -14.37 -8.26 16.48
C LEU A 298 -14.11 -8.90 17.85
N LEU A 299 -12.89 -9.35 18.12
CA LEU A 299 -12.51 -9.83 19.45
C LEU A 299 -12.53 -8.69 20.47
N ALA A 300 -12.04 -7.50 20.10
CA ALA A 300 -12.09 -6.33 20.97
C ALA A 300 -13.53 -5.89 21.28
N LEU A 301 -14.48 -6.11 20.35
CA LEU A 301 -15.89 -5.82 20.55
C LEU A 301 -16.48 -6.57 21.75
N SER A 302 -15.96 -7.76 22.07
CA SER A 302 -16.39 -8.52 23.24
C SER A 302 -16.19 -7.75 24.56
N PHE A 303 -15.17 -6.90 24.65
CA PHE A 303 -14.91 -6.06 25.83
C PHE A 303 -15.91 -4.91 25.99
N PHE A 304 -16.56 -4.45 24.91
CA PHE A 304 -17.63 -3.45 25.05
C PHE A 304 -18.87 -4.02 25.75
N PHE A 305 -19.06 -5.33 25.68
CA PHE A 305 -20.17 -6.02 26.34
C PHE A 305 -19.79 -6.54 27.75
N VAL A 306 -18.55 -6.33 28.20
CA VAL A 306 -18.16 -6.55 29.59
C VAL A 306 -18.72 -5.37 30.40
N PRO A 307 -19.73 -5.60 31.27
CA PRO A 307 -20.28 -4.52 32.05
C PRO A 307 -19.22 -4.01 33.02
N VAL A 308 -18.88 -2.73 32.91
CA VAL A 308 -17.92 -2.03 33.80
C VAL A 308 -18.56 -1.69 35.16
N ASN A 309 -19.87 -1.87 35.30
CA ASN A 309 -20.62 -1.47 36.49
C ASN A 309 -21.04 -2.68 37.34
N GLU A 310 -20.96 -2.50 38.66
CA GLU A 310 -21.52 -3.39 39.70
C GLU A 310 -23.04 -3.62 39.60
N ALA A 311 -23.72 -2.99 38.64
CA ALA A 311 -25.17 -2.99 38.46
C ALA A 311 -25.73 -4.19 37.68
N PHE A 312 -24.88 -5.09 37.15
CA PHE A 312 -25.33 -6.32 36.50
C PHE A 312 -25.12 -7.54 37.40
N ASP A 313 -26.22 -8.30 37.54
CA ASP A 313 -26.49 -9.34 38.52
C ASP A 313 -25.47 -10.51 38.54
N GLN A 314 -25.51 -11.32 39.60
CA GLN A 314 -24.60 -12.45 39.91
C GLN A 314 -24.37 -13.45 38.76
N VAL A 315 -25.28 -13.52 37.78
CA VAL A 315 -25.22 -14.41 36.60
C VAL A 315 -24.28 -13.88 35.50
N SER A 316 -24.07 -12.56 35.41
CA SER A 316 -23.23 -11.92 34.40
C SER A 316 -21.74 -11.83 34.76
N ARG A 317 -21.42 -11.96 36.06
CA ARG A 317 -20.06 -11.94 36.62
C ARG A 317 -19.14 -13.08 36.14
N PRO A 318 -19.57 -14.35 36.03
CA PRO A 318 -18.68 -15.42 35.56
C PRO A 318 -18.33 -15.31 34.07
N VAL A 319 -19.27 -14.90 33.22
CA VAL A 319 -19.00 -14.74 31.78
C VAL A 319 -18.10 -13.53 31.52
N SER A 320 -18.39 -12.39 32.15
CA SER A 320 -17.56 -11.19 32.03
C SER A 320 -16.14 -11.41 32.57
N SER A 321 -15.99 -12.04 33.74
CA SER A 321 -14.67 -12.40 34.28
C SER A 321 -13.94 -13.42 33.40
N TRP A 322 -14.63 -14.40 32.81
CA TRP A 322 -14.01 -15.33 31.87
C TRP A 322 -13.51 -14.62 30.61
N ILE A 323 -14.30 -13.71 30.03
CA ILE A 323 -13.90 -12.90 28.86
C ILE A 323 -12.66 -12.07 29.21
N VAL A 324 -12.68 -11.35 30.33
CA VAL A 324 -11.53 -10.54 30.75
C VAL A 324 -10.28 -11.40 30.99
N ALA A 325 -10.44 -12.59 31.58
CA ALA A 325 -9.33 -13.48 31.86
C ALA A 325 -8.78 -14.24 30.64
N ASN A 326 -9.60 -14.52 29.62
CA ASN A 326 -9.22 -15.40 28.51
C ASN A 326 -9.14 -14.70 27.15
N LEU A 327 -9.83 -13.58 26.93
CA LEU A 327 -9.85 -12.86 25.64
C LEU A 327 -8.91 -11.65 25.59
N HIS A 328 -7.89 -11.57 26.45
CA HIS A 328 -6.86 -10.55 26.34
C HIS A 328 -5.64 -11.03 25.53
N GLN A 329 -4.88 -10.07 24.97
CA GLN A 329 -3.65 -10.39 24.24
C GLN A 329 -2.67 -11.14 25.15
N GLY A 330 -2.05 -12.20 24.62
CA GLY A 330 -1.10 -13.05 25.33
C GLY A 330 -1.66 -14.38 25.83
N THR A 331 -2.99 -14.56 25.86
CA THR A 331 -3.57 -15.87 26.17
C THR A 331 -3.59 -16.79 24.95
N VAL A 332 -3.52 -18.10 25.19
CA VAL A 332 -3.66 -19.11 24.13
C VAL A 332 -5.04 -19.05 23.48
N VAL A 333 -6.09 -18.79 24.28
CA VAL A 333 -7.47 -18.70 23.80
C VAL A 333 -7.64 -17.53 22.83
N TYR A 334 -7.16 -16.33 23.19
CA TYR A 334 -7.21 -15.16 22.30
C TYR A 334 -6.44 -15.41 21.01
N THR A 335 -5.25 -16.01 21.12
CA THR A 335 -4.38 -16.31 19.98
C THR A 335 -5.05 -17.30 19.02
N ALA A 336 -5.61 -18.41 19.54
CA ALA A 336 -6.33 -19.40 18.75
C ALA A 336 -7.62 -18.83 18.11
N ALA A 337 -8.40 -18.08 18.88
CA ALA A 337 -9.61 -17.42 18.37
C ALA A 337 -9.29 -16.42 17.26
N SER A 338 -8.22 -15.63 17.43
CA SER A 338 -7.77 -14.68 16.41
C SER A 338 -7.30 -15.41 15.14
N ALA A 339 -6.55 -16.49 15.26
CA ALA A 339 -6.09 -17.28 14.12
C ALA A 339 -7.25 -17.87 13.30
N ILE A 340 -8.23 -18.47 13.98
CA ILE A 340 -9.43 -19.04 13.32
C ILE A 340 -10.22 -17.93 12.63
N LEU A 341 -10.45 -16.82 13.32
CA LEU A 341 -11.23 -15.70 12.79
C LEU A 341 -10.53 -15.04 11.59
N ILE A 342 -9.20 -14.91 11.61
CA ILE A 342 -8.42 -14.41 10.48
C ILE A 342 -8.62 -15.30 9.25
N ILE A 343 -8.50 -16.63 9.38
CA ILE A 343 -8.66 -17.55 8.25
C ILE A 343 -10.09 -17.46 7.68
N ILE A 344 -11.10 -17.49 8.54
CA ILE A 344 -12.51 -17.38 8.14
C ILE A 344 -12.76 -16.06 7.40
N LEU A 345 -12.38 -14.93 8.00
CA LEU A 345 -12.57 -13.63 7.39
C LEU A 345 -11.79 -13.48 6.10
N TYR A 346 -10.61 -14.09 5.99
CA TYR A 346 -9.82 -14.05 4.76
C TYR A 346 -10.51 -14.76 3.59
N VAL A 347 -11.09 -15.94 3.84
CA VAL A 347 -11.89 -16.67 2.85
C VAL A 347 -13.14 -15.87 2.48
N VAL A 348 -13.86 -15.33 3.46
CA VAL A 348 -15.06 -14.51 3.24
C VAL A 348 -14.75 -13.26 2.42
N PHE A 349 -13.70 -12.52 2.78
CA PHE A 349 -13.29 -11.33 2.04
C PHE A 349 -12.85 -11.68 0.62
N THR A 350 -12.13 -12.80 0.43
CA THR A 350 -11.75 -13.24 -0.91
C THR A 350 -13.00 -13.47 -1.77
N ALA A 351 -14.01 -14.18 -1.24
CA ALA A 351 -15.26 -14.43 -1.96
C ALA A 351 -16.08 -13.16 -2.25
N LEU A 352 -16.03 -12.15 -1.36
CA LEU A 352 -16.73 -10.87 -1.56
C LEU A 352 -16.06 -9.97 -2.60
N PHE A 353 -14.73 -9.97 -2.65
CA PHE A 353 -13.95 -9.03 -3.48
C PHE A 353 -13.51 -9.60 -4.82
N PHE A 354 -13.42 -10.92 -4.94
CA PHE A 354 -13.04 -11.61 -6.17
C PHE A 354 -14.22 -12.44 -6.66
N ASN A 355 -14.91 -11.93 -7.67
CA ASN A 355 -15.95 -12.68 -8.35
C ASN A 355 -15.35 -13.43 -9.56
N PRO A 356 -15.15 -14.76 -9.48
CA PRO A 356 -14.59 -15.53 -10.58
C PRO A 356 -15.46 -15.47 -11.84
N ARG A 357 -16.77 -15.24 -11.72
CA ARG A 357 -17.66 -15.06 -12.89
C ARG A 357 -17.31 -13.79 -13.65
N GLU A 358 -17.12 -12.69 -12.94
CA GLU A 358 -16.75 -11.40 -13.52
C GLU A 358 -15.40 -11.47 -14.23
N MET A 359 -14.42 -12.18 -13.65
CA MET A 359 -13.13 -12.41 -14.30
C MET A 359 -13.27 -13.23 -15.59
N ILE A 360 -14.08 -14.30 -15.57
CA ILE A 360 -14.32 -15.13 -16.76
C ILE A 360 -15.03 -14.33 -17.85
N ASP A 361 -16.04 -13.55 -17.50
CA ASP A 361 -16.78 -12.72 -18.46
C ASP A 361 -15.89 -11.60 -19.03
N TYR A 362 -15.04 -10.99 -18.19
CA TYR A 362 -14.02 -10.02 -18.63
C TYR A 362 -13.01 -10.60 -19.63
N LEU A 363 -12.61 -11.87 -19.45
CA LEU A 363 -11.75 -12.59 -20.40
C LEU A 363 -12.50 -12.87 -21.71
N ARG A 364 -13.75 -13.32 -21.62
CA ARG A 364 -14.61 -13.59 -22.78
C ARG A 364 -14.85 -12.36 -23.63
N GLU A 365 -15.12 -11.21 -23.00
CA GLU A 365 -15.25 -9.91 -23.68
C GLU A 365 -14.00 -9.52 -24.49
N ARG A 366 -12.83 -10.10 -24.16
CA ARG A 366 -11.54 -9.87 -24.83
C ARG A 366 -11.11 -11.04 -25.70
N ASN A 367 -12.05 -11.89 -26.10
CA ASN A 367 -11.80 -13.08 -26.90
C ASN A 367 -10.75 -14.03 -26.27
N ALA A 368 -10.66 -14.03 -24.94
CA ALA A 368 -9.81 -14.93 -24.18
C ALA A 368 -10.65 -16.01 -23.49
N SER A 369 -10.18 -17.25 -23.54
CA SER A 369 -10.73 -18.38 -22.80
C SER A 369 -9.66 -18.95 -21.86
N VAL A 370 -10.10 -19.51 -20.75
CA VAL A 370 -9.18 -20.28 -19.88
C VAL A 370 -8.89 -21.59 -20.59
N VAL A 371 -7.61 -21.94 -20.73
CA VAL A 371 -7.23 -23.22 -21.31
C VAL A 371 -7.81 -24.30 -20.41
N PRO A 372 -8.65 -25.21 -20.92
CA PRO A 372 -9.21 -26.26 -20.10
C PRO A 372 -8.08 -27.17 -19.62
N ASP A 373 -7.80 -27.16 -18.33
CA ASP A 373 -7.13 -28.28 -17.67
C ASP A 373 -8.09 -29.49 -17.67
N GLU A 374 -7.60 -30.68 -17.28
CA GLU A 374 -8.35 -31.95 -17.21
C GLU A 374 -9.70 -31.86 -16.46
N THR A 375 -9.94 -30.78 -15.72
CA THR A 375 -11.11 -30.54 -14.89
C THR A 375 -12.09 -29.46 -15.42
N GLY A 376 -11.87 -28.97 -16.64
CA GLY A 376 -12.70 -27.97 -17.33
C GLY A 376 -12.39 -26.53 -16.91
N GLY A 377 -11.95 -25.69 -17.85
CA GLY A 377 -11.27 -24.40 -17.58
C GLY A 377 -11.98 -23.40 -16.64
N LYS A 378 -13.30 -23.45 -16.49
CA LYS A 378 -14.00 -22.63 -15.48
C LYS A 378 -13.69 -23.11 -14.06
N ARG A 379 -13.60 -24.42 -13.81
CA ARG A 379 -13.43 -25.00 -12.47
C ARG A 379 -12.05 -24.69 -11.89
N ASP A 380 -11.06 -24.44 -12.74
CA ASP A 380 -9.68 -24.15 -12.32
C ASP A 380 -9.53 -22.76 -11.66
N ILE A 381 -10.20 -21.72 -12.17
CA ILE A 381 -10.17 -20.39 -11.51
C ILE A 381 -10.79 -20.45 -10.11
N TYR A 382 -11.92 -21.15 -9.95
CA TYR A 382 -12.58 -21.28 -8.63
C TYR A 382 -11.70 -22.05 -7.64
N ARG A 383 -11.20 -23.24 -8.03
CA ARG A 383 -10.31 -24.04 -7.18
C ARG A 383 -9.01 -23.31 -6.87
N GLY A 384 -8.46 -22.59 -7.85
CA GLY A 384 -7.28 -21.76 -7.69
C GLY A 384 -7.50 -20.67 -6.66
N LEU A 385 -8.63 -19.96 -6.72
CA LEU A 385 -8.98 -18.92 -5.76
C LEU A 385 -9.21 -19.48 -4.36
N GLU A 386 -9.93 -20.60 -4.21
CA GLU A 386 -10.16 -21.26 -2.92
C GLU A 386 -8.86 -21.72 -2.26
N SER A 387 -7.99 -22.37 -3.04
CA SER A 387 -6.69 -22.86 -2.54
C SER A 387 -5.78 -21.69 -2.14
N MET A 388 -5.72 -20.64 -2.96
CA MET A 388 -4.94 -19.43 -2.65
C MET A 388 -5.53 -18.69 -1.46
N ALA A 389 -6.85 -18.67 -1.30
CA ALA A 389 -7.53 -18.07 -0.15
C ALA A 389 -7.08 -18.76 1.15
N PHE A 390 -7.12 -20.09 1.18
CA PHE A 390 -6.72 -20.84 2.36
C PHE A 390 -5.22 -20.65 2.70
N ILE A 391 -4.34 -20.75 1.71
CA ILE A 391 -2.90 -20.56 1.91
C ILE A 391 -2.59 -19.12 2.34
N GLY A 392 -3.26 -18.12 1.75
CA GLY A 392 -3.12 -16.72 2.11
C GLY A 392 -3.58 -16.42 3.54
N GLY A 393 -4.71 -16.98 3.96
CA GLY A 393 -5.20 -16.87 5.34
C GLY A 393 -4.23 -17.51 6.33
N LEU A 394 -3.70 -18.70 6.01
CA LEU A 394 -2.69 -19.37 6.82
C LEU A 394 -1.39 -18.55 6.90
N TYR A 395 -0.94 -17.95 5.80
CA TYR A 395 0.22 -17.05 5.77
C TYR A 395 0.05 -15.86 6.71
N LEU A 396 -1.11 -15.21 6.70
CA LEU A 396 -1.42 -14.06 7.57
C LEU A 396 -1.52 -14.42 9.06
N VAL A 397 -1.72 -15.71 9.38
CA VAL A 397 -1.70 -16.21 10.75
C VAL A 397 -0.28 -16.62 11.15
N LEU A 398 0.38 -17.45 10.34
CA LEU A 398 1.67 -18.04 10.68
C LEU A 398 2.77 -17.00 10.86
N VAL A 399 2.83 -15.97 10.00
CA VAL A 399 3.88 -14.95 10.10
C VAL A 399 3.78 -14.16 11.41
N PRO A 400 2.65 -13.51 11.76
CA PRO A 400 2.51 -12.85 13.06
C PRO A 400 2.68 -13.79 14.25
N LEU A 401 2.12 -15.00 14.20
CA LEU A 401 2.25 -15.97 15.30
C LEU A 401 3.69 -16.43 15.49
N SER A 402 4.45 -16.65 14.42
CA SER A 402 5.86 -17.06 14.52
C SER A 402 6.71 -16.01 15.23
N LEU A 403 6.44 -14.73 14.96
CA LEU A 403 7.11 -13.62 15.65
C LEU A 403 6.66 -13.55 17.10
N GLN A 404 5.35 -13.65 17.37
CA GLN A 404 4.79 -13.62 18.72
C GLN A 404 5.31 -14.77 19.61
N ALA A 405 5.39 -15.99 19.07
CA ALA A 405 5.81 -17.18 19.81
C ALA A 405 7.23 -17.08 20.35
N ILE A 406 8.12 -16.39 19.63
CA ILE A 406 9.51 -16.19 20.06
C ILE A 406 9.58 -15.24 21.25
N TRP A 407 8.79 -14.16 21.23
CA TRP A 407 8.73 -13.24 22.36
C TRP A 407 8.19 -13.92 23.61
N TRP A 408 7.19 -14.80 23.45
CA TRP A 408 6.69 -15.62 24.55
C TRP A 408 7.73 -16.60 25.09
N LEU A 409 8.46 -17.30 24.20
CA LEU A 409 9.50 -18.26 24.58
C LEU A 409 10.68 -17.61 25.32
N LEU A 410 11.02 -16.37 24.93
CA LEU A 410 12.16 -15.64 25.50
C LEU A 410 11.80 -14.82 26.75
N GLN A 411 10.52 -14.78 27.13
CA GLN A 411 10.01 -14.03 28.30
C GLN A 411 10.44 -12.55 28.30
N THR A 412 10.53 -11.95 27.12
CA THR A 412 10.96 -10.56 26.97
C THR A 412 9.76 -9.66 26.74
N ASP A 413 9.63 -8.61 27.54
CA ASP A 413 8.59 -7.57 27.38
C ASP A 413 8.77 -6.72 26.11
N PHE A 414 9.88 -6.92 25.40
CA PHE A 414 10.28 -6.16 24.24
C PHE A 414 9.69 -6.78 22.95
N THR A 415 8.78 -6.05 22.28
CA THR A 415 8.11 -6.49 21.04
C THR A 415 8.30 -5.45 19.91
N PRO A 416 9.47 -5.43 19.25
CA PRO A 416 9.87 -4.36 18.32
C PRO A 416 9.02 -4.28 17.05
N VAL A 417 8.43 -5.40 16.59
CA VAL A 417 7.76 -5.43 15.29
C VAL A 417 6.53 -6.34 15.30
N ASN A 418 5.36 -5.77 15.00
CA ASN A 418 4.13 -6.51 14.71
C ASN A 418 4.24 -7.18 13.33
N GLY A 419 3.94 -8.48 13.22
CA GLY A 419 4.06 -9.23 11.98
C GLY A 419 3.27 -8.65 10.80
N ILE A 420 2.11 -8.03 11.04
CA ILE A 420 1.34 -7.37 9.96
C ILE A 420 2.09 -6.14 9.45
N SER A 421 2.67 -5.36 10.37
CA SER A 421 3.45 -4.17 10.01
C SER A 421 4.68 -4.55 9.18
N LEU A 422 5.30 -5.70 9.49
CA LEU A 422 6.39 -6.25 8.69
C LEU A 422 5.93 -6.61 7.27
N ILE A 423 4.81 -7.32 7.12
CA ILE A 423 4.25 -7.67 5.81
C ILE A 423 3.99 -6.40 4.98
N VAL A 424 3.31 -5.41 5.57
CA VAL A 424 3.04 -4.12 4.94
C VAL A 424 4.34 -3.43 4.50
N ALA A 425 5.34 -3.38 5.37
CA ALA A 425 6.62 -2.73 5.08
C ALA A 425 7.37 -3.40 3.92
N VAL A 426 7.40 -4.74 3.87
CA VAL A 426 8.04 -5.49 2.80
C VAL A 426 7.35 -5.24 1.45
N CYS A 427 6.02 -5.27 1.39
CA CYS A 427 5.29 -5.04 0.14
C CYS A 427 5.52 -3.62 -0.43
N ILE A 428 5.52 -2.61 0.44
CA ILE A 428 5.80 -1.23 0.02
C ILE A 428 7.24 -1.09 -0.46
N THR A 429 8.17 -1.77 0.20
CA THR A 429 9.59 -1.78 -0.19
C THR A 429 9.79 -2.49 -1.53
N LEU A 430 9.07 -3.59 -1.80
CA LEU A 430 9.08 -4.28 -3.09
C LEU A 430 8.58 -3.37 -4.23
N ASP A 431 7.48 -2.64 -3.99
CA ASP A 431 6.97 -1.68 -4.98
C ASP A 431 7.92 -0.51 -5.21
N LEU A 432 8.46 0.08 -4.14
CA LEU A 432 9.37 1.23 -4.24
C LEU A 432 10.68 0.83 -4.93
N SER A 433 11.29 -0.28 -4.51
CA SER A 433 12.54 -0.77 -5.11
C SER A 433 12.33 -1.17 -6.58
N GLY A 434 11.21 -1.81 -6.90
CA GLY A 434 10.83 -2.12 -8.28
C GLY A 434 10.67 -0.88 -9.15
N GLU A 435 9.96 0.14 -8.67
CA GLU A 435 9.79 1.41 -9.40
C GLU A 435 11.12 2.14 -9.60
N VAL A 436 11.94 2.24 -8.56
CA VAL A 436 13.25 2.92 -8.62
C VAL A 436 14.19 2.20 -9.56
N LEU A 437 14.29 0.86 -9.49
CA LEU A 437 15.15 0.07 -10.37
C LEU A 437 14.71 0.19 -11.83
N PHE A 438 13.40 0.16 -12.09
CA PHE A 438 12.86 0.28 -13.44
C PHE A 438 13.11 1.67 -14.04
N ARG A 439 12.92 2.74 -13.25
CA ARG A 439 13.26 4.11 -13.64
C ARG A 439 14.76 4.30 -13.86
N TRP A 440 15.59 3.63 -13.08
CA TRP A 440 17.04 3.71 -13.27
C TRP A 440 17.47 3.06 -14.60
N ARG A 441 16.84 1.93 -14.96
CA ARG A 441 17.15 1.21 -16.21
C ARG A 441 16.57 1.87 -17.46
N SER A 442 15.41 2.52 -17.36
CA SER A 442 14.69 3.11 -18.51
C SER A 442 15.04 4.59 -18.73
N ASP A 443 15.07 5.06 -19.98
CA ASP A 443 15.44 6.45 -20.30
C ASP A 443 14.31 7.45 -19.99
N SER A 444 13.07 7.09 -20.32
CA SER A 444 11.86 7.82 -19.97
C SER A 444 10.70 6.83 -19.81
N LEU A 445 9.80 7.14 -18.88
CA LEU A 445 8.63 6.30 -18.62
C LEU A 445 7.38 6.95 -19.17
N VAL A 446 6.61 6.15 -19.91
CA VAL A 446 5.30 6.53 -20.41
C VAL A 446 4.26 5.73 -19.66
N ARG A 447 3.18 6.41 -19.24
CA ARG A 447 2.01 5.77 -18.65
C ARG A 447 1.13 5.26 -19.77
N ILE A 448 0.83 3.96 -19.77
CA ILE A 448 0.09 3.31 -20.85
C ILE A 448 -1.36 3.06 -20.47
N ALA A 449 -1.58 2.62 -19.23
CA ALA A 449 -2.90 2.25 -18.75
C ALA A 449 -3.00 2.50 -17.25
N GLU A 450 -4.22 2.68 -16.78
CA GLU A 450 -4.55 2.86 -15.37
C GLU A 450 -5.60 1.84 -14.97
N PHE A 451 -5.25 1.01 -13.99
CA PHE A 451 -6.19 0.02 -13.44
C PHE A 451 -6.45 0.30 -11.97
N HIS A 452 -7.66 -0.01 -11.54
CA HIS A 452 -8.04 0.02 -10.12
C HIS A 452 -7.97 -1.37 -9.49
N GLU A 453 -8.04 -2.42 -10.32
CA GLU A 453 -8.05 -3.81 -9.89
C GLU A 453 -6.69 -4.49 -10.15
N PRO A 454 -6.04 -5.06 -9.11
CA PRO A 454 -4.72 -5.66 -9.24
C PRO A 454 -4.64 -6.79 -10.27
N TRP A 455 -5.71 -7.58 -10.42
CA TRP A 455 -5.72 -8.71 -11.35
C TRP A 455 -5.78 -8.24 -12.82
N LYS A 456 -6.48 -7.15 -13.14
CA LYS A 456 -6.48 -6.53 -14.49
C LYS A 456 -5.09 -6.01 -14.86
N ALA A 457 -4.43 -5.32 -13.92
CA ALA A 457 -3.06 -4.85 -14.10
C ALA A 457 -2.06 -6.02 -14.25
N GLY A 458 -2.27 -7.10 -13.49
CA GLY A 458 -1.47 -8.33 -13.59
C GLY A 458 -1.61 -9.01 -14.95
N LEU A 459 -2.81 -9.05 -15.52
CA LEU A 459 -3.06 -9.57 -16.86
C LEU A 459 -2.30 -8.76 -17.93
N LEU A 460 -2.40 -7.42 -17.91
CA LEU A 460 -1.66 -6.59 -18.86
C LEU A 460 -0.15 -6.80 -18.72
N ARG A 461 0.36 -6.86 -17.48
CA ARG A 461 1.77 -7.14 -17.22
C ARG A 461 2.22 -8.45 -17.85
N SER A 462 1.45 -9.52 -17.69
CA SER A 462 1.75 -10.84 -18.28
C SER A 462 1.78 -10.80 -19.81
N LEU A 463 0.84 -10.06 -20.44
CA LEU A 463 0.81 -9.88 -21.89
C LEU A 463 2.04 -9.11 -22.40
N LEU A 464 2.43 -8.03 -21.72
CA LEU A 464 3.62 -7.26 -22.07
C LEU A 464 4.91 -8.06 -21.86
N GLU A 465 5.01 -8.81 -20.77
CA GLU A 465 6.16 -9.69 -20.50
C GLU A 465 6.32 -10.76 -21.59
N LYS A 466 5.21 -11.30 -22.11
CA LYS A 466 5.22 -12.26 -23.22
C LYS A 466 5.78 -11.67 -24.52
N GLU A 467 5.45 -10.41 -24.81
CA GLU A 467 5.99 -9.66 -25.95
C GLU A 467 7.40 -9.09 -25.68
N LYS A 468 8.06 -9.52 -24.58
CA LYS A 468 9.38 -9.05 -24.13
C LYS A 468 9.44 -7.53 -23.89
N VAL A 469 8.30 -6.92 -23.57
CA VAL A 469 8.21 -5.51 -23.19
C VAL A 469 8.26 -5.41 -21.67
N PRO A 470 9.41 -5.00 -21.09
CA PRO A 470 9.50 -4.85 -19.64
C PRO A 470 8.58 -3.71 -19.20
N CYS A 471 7.78 -3.97 -18.15
CA CYS A 471 6.84 -3.01 -17.60
C CYS A 471 6.89 -3.01 -16.07
N ILE A 472 6.42 -1.92 -15.46
CA ILE A 472 6.23 -1.82 -14.02
C ILE A 472 4.82 -1.34 -13.72
N VAL A 473 4.14 -2.06 -12.83
CA VAL A 473 2.84 -1.67 -12.29
C VAL A 473 3.11 -0.99 -10.95
N ARG A 474 2.81 0.32 -10.84
CA ARG A 474 3.09 1.06 -9.62
C ARG A 474 2.17 0.60 -8.49
N GLY A 475 2.76 0.24 -7.34
CA GLY A 475 2.00 -0.17 -6.16
C GLY A 475 1.41 -1.58 -6.26
N TYR A 476 1.91 -2.44 -7.15
CA TYR A 476 1.30 -3.75 -7.42
C TYR A 476 1.20 -4.65 -6.18
N TYR A 477 2.22 -4.67 -5.31
CA TYR A 477 2.23 -5.50 -4.10
C TYR A 477 1.43 -4.87 -2.96
N HIS A 478 1.63 -3.59 -2.71
CA HIS A 478 0.89 -2.85 -1.71
C HIS A 478 -0.61 -2.80 -2.03
N ARG A 479 -1.01 -2.69 -3.31
CA ARG A 479 -2.43 -2.66 -3.71
C ARG A 479 -3.08 -4.03 -3.65
N SER A 480 -2.36 -5.12 -3.94
CA SER A 480 -2.89 -6.46 -3.65
C SER A 480 -3.10 -6.67 -2.15
N LEU A 481 -2.22 -6.09 -1.32
CA LEU A 481 -2.33 -6.15 0.13
C LEU A 481 -3.44 -5.25 0.70
N LEU A 482 -3.67 -4.09 0.10
CA LEU A 482 -4.71 -3.12 0.47
C LEU A 482 -5.83 -3.05 -0.56
N TYR A 483 -6.37 -4.22 -0.95
CA TYR A 483 -7.37 -4.35 -2.01
C TYR A 483 -8.61 -3.46 -1.81
N LEU A 484 -9.04 -3.27 -0.56
CA LEU A 484 -10.15 -2.40 -0.15
C LEU A 484 -9.96 -0.93 -0.53
N PHE A 485 -8.74 -0.50 -0.86
CA PHE A 485 -8.50 0.84 -1.36
C PHE A 485 -8.67 0.95 -2.88
N GLY A 486 -9.08 -0.12 -3.57
CA GLY A 486 -9.26 -0.22 -5.03
C GLY A 486 -9.83 1.03 -5.71
N PRO A 487 -10.93 1.63 -5.22
CA PRO A 487 -11.54 2.81 -5.83
C PRO A 487 -10.69 4.09 -5.82
N TYR A 488 -9.75 4.20 -4.89
CA TYR A 488 -9.20 5.50 -4.47
C TYR A 488 -7.77 5.73 -4.97
N ILE A 489 -7.08 4.69 -5.44
CA ILE A 489 -5.67 4.77 -5.82
C ILE A 489 -5.45 4.07 -7.17
N GLU A 490 -5.15 4.80 -8.22
CA GLU A 490 -4.86 4.17 -9.50
C GLU A 490 -3.54 3.38 -9.45
N MET A 491 -3.49 2.28 -10.21
CA MET A 491 -2.27 1.54 -10.53
C MET A 491 -1.86 1.87 -11.96
N PRO A 492 -1.07 2.94 -12.15
CA PRO A 492 -0.52 3.24 -13.47
C PRO A 492 0.49 2.17 -13.87
N VAL A 493 0.36 1.69 -15.10
CA VAL A 493 1.31 0.79 -15.75
C VAL A 493 2.27 1.64 -16.57
N PHE A 494 3.56 1.53 -16.26
CA PHE A 494 4.62 2.23 -16.96
C PHE A 494 5.45 1.29 -17.81
N VAL A 495 5.84 1.79 -18.97
CA VAL A 495 6.77 1.14 -19.90
C VAL A 495 7.82 2.16 -20.32
N ALA A 496 9.00 1.69 -20.71
CA ALA A 496 10.01 2.55 -21.32
C ALA A 496 9.48 3.17 -22.62
N ALA A 497 9.75 4.46 -22.86
CA ALA A 497 9.26 5.16 -24.05
C ALA A 497 9.68 4.50 -25.37
N SER A 498 10.82 3.80 -25.40
CA SER A 498 11.28 3.03 -26.56
C SER A 498 10.27 1.97 -27.01
N ASN A 499 9.46 1.46 -26.08
CA ASN A 499 8.52 0.37 -26.32
C ASN A 499 7.06 0.85 -26.28
N GLU A 500 6.83 2.17 -26.30
CA GLU A 500 5.49 2.75 -26.20
C GLU A 500 4.56 2.24 -27.30
N ASN A 501 5.01 2.27 -28.56
CA ASN A 501 4.21 1.84 -29.70
C ASN A 501 3.82 0.36 -29.58
N THR A 502 4.78 -0.51 -29.27
CA THR A 502 4.53 -1.94 -29.07
C THR A 502 3.53 -2.19 -27.94
N ALA A 503 3.65 -1.45 -26.84
CA ALA A 503 2.76 -1.62 -25.71
C ALA A 503 1.36 -1.04 -25.94
N ARG A 504 1.23 0.07 -26.69
CA ARG A 504 -0.07 0.56 -27.18
C ARG A 504 -0.72 -0.42 -28.16
N ASP A 505 0.07 -1.08 -29.01
CA ASP A 505 -0.44 -2.13 -29.89
C ASP A 505 -0.99 -3.33 -29.09
N VAL A 506 -0.29 -3.75 -28.03
CA VAL A 506 -0.79 -4.78 -27.11
C VAL A 506 -2.10 -4.35 -26.46
N MET A 507 -2.20 -3.09 -26.00
CA MET A 507 -3.43 -2.55 -25.43
C MET A 507 -4.59 -2.54 -26.43
N ARG A 508 -4.36 -2.08 -27.66
CA ARG A 508 -5.38 -2.08 -28.72
C ARG A 508 -5.87 -3.47 -29.04
N ARG A 509 -4.94 -4.43 -29.18
CA ARG A 509 -5.24 -5.83 -29.52
C ARG A 509 -6.03 -6.55 -28.43
N TYR A 510 -5.71 -6.30 -27.15
CA TYR A 510 -6.24 -7.13 -26.05
C TYR A 510 -7.24 -6.42 -25.13
N PHE A 511 -7.31 -5.09 -25.16
CA PHE A 511 -8.18 -4.30 -24.28
C PHE A 511 -9.17 -3.40 -25.02
N ASN A 512 -9.15 -3.37 -26.37
CA ASN A 512 -10.02 -2.52 -27.20
C ASN A 512 -10.01 -1.03 -26.74
N GLN A 513 -8.87 -0.54 -26.27
CA GLN A 513 -8.66 0.87 -25.94
C GLN A 513 -7.83 1.53 -27.05
N GLU A 514 -8.33 2.63 -27.62
CA GLU A 514 -7.70 3.39 -28.71
C GLU A 514 -6.44 4.18 -28.28
#